data_AF-A0A6N2RK32-F1
#
_entry.id   AF-A0A6N2RK32-F1
#
_cell.length_a   1.000
_cell.length_b   1.000
_cell.length_c   1.000
_cell.angle_alpha   90.00
_cell.angle_beta   90.00
_cell.angle_gamma   90.00
#
_symmetry.space_group_name_H-M   'P 1'
#
loop_
_entity.id
_entity.type
_entity.pdbx_description
1 polymer ?
#
loop_
_entity_poly.entity_id
_entity_poly.type
_entity_poly.pdbx_seq_one_letter_code
_entity_poly.pdbx_strand_id
1 'polypeptide(L)'
;MRYLLSILTILAIIGTVWYNNHLTVQHDQNVNELNSQLEKLQLTTEPKINNLERKIKESYDTLDLEEETFRNKRDALETILKQTQAQQERTAQQNAERALRRKKAAVETALANRELTAKEWEVTLATFKTRRAEIAKLLDKNKQQITLNNRKLADIIKRDTEDIARREDAMRSAARASMTSGRAGGRGTSYAIIEAKEAMEKKHRNMNKAVALQNRKLMESIDTMEKELVQMDRAEEKFMQLNSPHNKPVAHLEHSEEFVAKVPVGEKAHQDLLKLHEEHKLSVKKLQNTINDLLDAKNSLETRLSDVRRDINKQKMDIQDKHQQRLRNAQFTGYAIIGILAILTLISFSFTNRYA
;
A
#
# COMPACT_ATOMS: atom_id res chain seq x y z
N MET A 1 125.61 5.12 -35.55
CA MET A 1 124.87 4.76 -34.32
C MET A 1 124.02 5.90 -33.74
N ARG A 2 124.56 7.10 -33.49
CA ARG A 2 123.82 8.24 -32.88
C ARG A 2 122.52 8.63 -33.60
N TYR A 3 122.57 8.83 -34.92
CA TYR A 3 121.40 9.19 -35.73
C TYR A 3 120.31 8.12 -35.70
N LEU A 4 120.69 6.85 -35.65
CA LEU A 4 119.76 5.72 -35.63
C LEU A 4 118.98 5.65 -34.31
N LEU A 5 119.64 5.87 -33.17
CA LEU A 5 118.97 5.92 -31.87
C LEU A 5 118.04 7.15 -31.72
N SER A 6 118.42 8.29 -32.30
CA SER A 6 117.55 9.48 -32.35
C SER A 6 116.30 9.24 -33.18
N ILE A 7 116.44 8.61 -34.36
CA ILE A 7 115.31 8.25 -35.23
C ILE A 7 114.39 7.26 -34.51
N LEU A 8 114.95 6.24 -33.83
CA LEU A 8 114.16 5.29 -33.04
C LEU A 8 113.39 5.95 -31.89
N THR A 9 113.98 6.95 -31.23
CA THR A 9 113.31 7.70 -30.15
C THR A 9 112.13 8.51 -30.68
N ILE A 10 112.30 9.18 -31.83
CA ILE A 10 111.22 9.93 -32.49
C ILE A 10 110.10 8.98 -32.93
N LEU A 11 110.44 7.82 -33.52
CA LEU A 11 109.46 6.79 -33.89
C LEU A 11 108.71 6.22 -32.67
N ALA A 12 109.38 6.03 -31.54
CA ALA A 12 108.74 5.58 -30.30
C ALA A 12 107.76 6.62 -29.74
N ILE A 13 108.09 7.91 -29.82
CA ILE A 13 107.18 9.01 -29.43
C ILE A 13 105.95 9.03 -30.34
N ILE A 14 106.14 9.00 -31.66
CA ILE A 14 105.04 8.98 -32.64
C ILE A 14 104.15 7.75 -32.43
N GLY A 15 104.74 6.57 -32.23
CA GLY A 15 104.01 5.33 -31.96
C GLY A 15 103.19 5.39 -30.68
N THR A 16 103.73 6.00 -29.61
CA THR A 16 103.01 6.16 -28.34
C THR A 16 101.83 7.13 -28.47
N VAL A 17 102.01 8.26 -29.16
CA VAL A 17 100.94 9.23 -29.44
C VAL A 17 99.85 8.60 -30.31
N TRP A 18 100.24 7.88 -31.36
CA TRP A 18 99.31 7.19 -32.24
C TRP A 18 98.50 6.12 -31.50
N TYR A 19 99.15 5.31 -30.66
CA TYR A 19 98.49 4.27 -29.88
C TYR A 19 97.52 4.86 -28.83
N ASN A 20 97.91 5.93 -28.15
CA ASN A 20 97.01 6.64 -27.22
C ASN A 20 95.79 7.22 -27.94
N ASN A 21 96.00 7.85 -29.09
CA ASN A 21 94.89 8.37 -29.91
C ASN A 21 93.96 7.24 -30.40
N HIS A 22 94.53 6.11 -30.81
CA HIS A 22 93.75 4.93 -31.19
C HIS A 22 92.90 4.38 -30.04
N LEU A 23 93.45 4.33 -28.82
CA LEU A 23 92.71 3.91 -27.62
C LEU A 23 91.54 4.85 -27.29
N THR A 24 91.71 6.16 -27.45
CA THR A 24 90.64 7.16 -27.24
C THR A 24 89.54 7.02 -28.29
N VAL A 25 89.91 6.93 -29.57
CA VAL A 25 88.94 6.72 -30.66
C VAL A 25 88.15 5.43 -30.47
N GLN A 26 88.81 4.34 -30.05
CA GLN A 26 88.14 3.08 -29.77
C GLN A 26 87.19 3.16 -28.56
N HIS A 27 87.56 3.91 -27.53
CA HIS A 27 86.69 4.17 -26.38
C HIS A 27 85.43 4.93 -26.79
N ASP A 28 85.60 6.04 -27.53
CA ASP A 28 84.50 6.87 -28.00
C ASP A 28 83.54 6.10 -28.92
N GLN A 29 84.07 5.25 -29.80
CA GLN A 29 83.25 4.38 -30.66
C GLN A 29 82.38 3.43 -29.82
N ASN A 30 82.97 2.75 -28.83
CA ASN A 30 82.23 1.80 -27.98
C ASN A 30 81.16 2.51 -27.13
N VAL A 31 81.47 3.69 -26.58
CA VAL A 31 80.50 4.48 -25.80
C VAL A 31 79.38 5.01 -26.68
N ASN A 32 79.69 5.47 -27.90
CA ASN A 32 78.70 5.94 -28.86
C ASN A 32 77.79 4.81 -29.37
N GLU A 33 78.31 3.60 -29.54
CA GLU A 33 77.50 2.43 -29.88
C GLU A 33 76.49 2.12 -28.77
N LEU A 34 76.92 2.13 -27.51
CA LEU A 34 76.03 1.94 -26.35
C LEU A 34 74.97 3.06 -26.22
N ASN A 35 75.36 4.31 -26.51
CA ASN A 35 74.40 5.43 -26.56
C ASN A 35 73.35 5.22 -27.66
N SER A 36 73.78 4.82 -28.86
CA SER A 36 72.88 4.56 -29.98
C SER A 36 71.91 3.41 -29.69
N GLN A 37 72.36 2.35 -29.02
CA GLN A 37 71.49 1.26 -28.59
C GLN A 37 70.43 1.73 -27.58
N LEU A 38 70.82 2.55 -26.60
CA LEU A 38 69.89 3.11 -25.62
C LEU A 38 68.87 4.03 -26.29
N GLU A 39 69.31 4.92 -27.18
CA GLU A 39 68.45 5.87 -27.89
C GLU A 39 67.41 5.15 -28.77
N LYS A 40 67.82 4.12 -29.52
CA LYS A 40 66.90 3.29 -30.31
C LYS A 40 65.86 2.58 -29.44
N LEU A 41 66.26 2.12 -28.26
CA LEU A 41 65.35 1.43 -27.34
C LEU A 41 64.38 2.40 -26.66
N GLN A 42 64.82 3.62 -26.33
CA GLN A 42 63.94 4.70 -25.84
C GLN A 42 62.92 5.10 -26.91
N LEU A 43 63.38 5.39 -28.13
CA LEU A 43 62.52 5.77 -29.27
C LEU A 43 61.44 4.73 -29.60
N THR A 44 61.68 3.46 -29.30
CA THR A 44 60.72 2.38 -29.57
C THR A 44 59.84 2.01 -28.38
N THR A 45 60.29 2.28 -27.15
CA THR A 45 59.60 1.84 -25.92
C THR A 45 58.79 2.96 -25.27
N GLU A 46 59.29 4.20 -25.26
CA GLU A 46 58.59 5.37 -24.71
C GLU A 46 57.23 5.63 -25.38
N PRO A 47 57.07 5.59 -26.72
CA PRO A 47 55.74 5.76 -27.33
C PRO A 47 54.77 4.62 -26.97
N LYS A 48 55.27 3.42 -26.69
CA LYS A 48 54.43 2.30 -26.23
C LYS A 48 53.94 2.52 -24.81
N ILE A 49 54.81 3.00 -23.92
CA ILE A 49 54.45 3.37 -22.54
C ILE A 49 53.42 4.50 -22.56
N ASN A 50 53.65 5.58 -23.33
CA ASN A 50 52.71 6.70 -23.45
C ASN A 50 51.33 6.26 -23.98
N ASN A 51 51.30 5.32 -24.94
CA ASN A 51 50.04 4.78 -25.45
C ASN A 51 49.32 3.94 -24.38
N LEU A 52 50.04 3.15 -23.59
CA LEU A 52 49.46 2.41 -22.47
C LEU A 52 48.91 3.34 -21.40
N GLU A 53 49.63 4.41 -21.03
CA GLU A 53 49.15 5.42 -20.09
C GLU A 53 47.86 6.08 -20.57
N ARG A 54 47.80 6.46 -21.86
CA ARG A 54 46.58 6.99 -22.45
C ARG A 54 45.42 5.99 -22.36
N LYS A 55 45.65 4.72 -22.71
CA LYS A 55 44.61 3.67 -22.64
C LYS A 55 44.16 3.39 -21.21
N ILE A 56 45.08 3.42 -20.24
CA ILE A 56 44.76 3.27 -18.81
C ILE A 56 43.85 4.42 -18.38
N LYS A 57 44.20 5.67 -18.73
CA LYS A 57 43.38 6.84 -18.45
C LYS A 57 41.99 6.72 -19.08
N GLU A 58 41.92 6.39 -20.37
CA GLU A 58 40.64 6.17 -21.07
C GLU A 58 39.81 5.07 -20.40
N SER A 59 40.45 4.01 -19.89
CA SER A 59 39.75 2.93 -19.19
C SER A 59 39.18 3.37 -17.83
N TYR A 60 39.91 4.22 -17.09
CA TYR A 60 39.38 4.85 -15.87
C TYR A 60 38.24 5.81 -16.17
N ASP A 61 38.37 6.67 -17.19
CA ASP A 61 37.30 7.58 -17.61
C ASP A 61 36.03 6.78 -18.02
N THR A 62 36.20 5.63 -18.69
CA THR A 62 35.07 4.74 -19.00
C THR A 62 34.46 4.06 -17.78
N LEU A 63 35.26 3.75 -16.76
CA LEU A 63 34.79 3.17 -15.50
C LEU A 63 33.95 4.18 -14.72
N ASP A 64 34.40 5.43 -14.66
CA ASP A 64 33.66 6.53 -14.01
C ASP A 64 32.33 6.80 -14.71
N LEU A 65 32.32 6.78 -16.06
CA LEU A 65 31.10 6.95 -16.86
C LEU A 65 30.11 5.78 -16.66
N GLU A 66 30.61 4.55 -16.56
CA GLU A 66 29.79 3.36 -16.30
C GLU A 66 29.15 3.44 -14.91
N GLU A 67 29.91 3.87 -13.89
CA GLU A 67 29.39 4.10 -12.54
C GLU A 67 28.33 5.20 -12.50
N GLU A 68 28.56 6.33 -13.16
CA GLU A 68 27.58 7.41 -13.26
C GLU A 68 26.31 6.94 -13.97
N THR A 69 26.45 6.21 -15.07
CA THR A 69 25.33 5.64 -15.82
C THR A 69 24.54 4.65 -14.96
N PHE A 70 25.22 3.80 -14.19
CA PHE A 70 24.57 2.88 -13.26
C PHE A 70 23.82 3.62 -12.15
N ARG A 71 24.44 4.64 -11.52
CA ARG A 71 23.79 5.48 -10.50
C ARG A 71 22.52 6.12 -11.04
N ASN A 72 22.58 6.74 -12.22
CA ASN A 72 21.42 7.37 -12.85
C ASN A 72 20.30 6.38 -13.15
N LYS A 73 20.62 5.20 -13.71
CA LYS A 73 19.63 4.15 -14.00
C LYS A 73 19.00 3.58 -12.73
N ARG A 74 19.80 3.35 -11.69
CA ARG A 74 19.33 2.87 -10.38
C ARG A 74 18.37 3.87 -9.76
N ASP A 75 18.74 5.15 -9.70
CA ASP A 75 17.94 6.19 -9.07
C ASP A 75 16.60 6.41 -9.80
N ALA A 76 16.61 6.29 -11.13
CA ALA A 76 15.38 6.31 -11.94
C ALA A 76 14.46 5.13 -11.62
N LEU A 77 15.00 3.90 -11.54
CA LEU A 77 14.24 2.70 -11.19
C LEU A 77 13.70 2.75 -9.74
N GLU A 78 14.49 3.23 -8.78
CA GLU A 78 14.03 3.43 -7.40
C GLU A 78 12.90 4.46 -7.32
N THR A 79 12.98 5.52 -8.13
CA THR A 79 11.93 6.54 -8.21
C THR A 79 10.63 5.94 -8.75
N ILE A 80 10.70 5.16 -9.83
CA ILE A 80 9.54 4.45 -10.39
C ILE A 80 8.95 3.47 -9.37
N LEU A 81 9.80 2.74 -8.63
CA LEU A 81 9.35 1.81 -7.59
C LEU A 81 8.56 2.54 -6.49
N LYS A 82 9.12 3.63 -5.94
CA LYS A 82 8.47 4.44 -4.91
C LYS A 82 7.15 5.05 -5.40
N GLN A 83 7.13 5.58 -6.62
CA GLN A 83 5.90 6.12 -7.23
C GLN A 83 4.83 5.06 -7.40
N THR A 84 5.21 3.87 -7.88
CA THR A 84 4.29 2.75 -8.07
C THR A 84 3.71 2.27 -6.74
N GLN A 85 4.56 2.10 -5.71
CA GLN A 85 4.11 1.73 -4.37
C GLN A 85 3.15 2.77 -3.78
N ALA A 86 3.49 4.05 -3.86
CA ALA A 86 2.62 5.13 -3.38
C ALA A 86 1.29 5.18 -4.14
N GLN A 87 1.29 4.92 -5.45
CA GLN A 87 0.05 4.84 -6.24
C GLN A 87 -0.81 3.63 -5.86
N GLN A 88 -0.17 2.49 -5.58
CA GLN A 88 -0.85 1.29 -5.11
C GLN A 88 -1.47 1.49 -3.71
N GLU A 89 -0.76 2.14 -2.80
CA GLU A 89 -1.29 2.49 -1.48
C GLU A 89 -2.46 3.46 -1.57
N ARG A 90 -2.36 4.51 -2.40
CA ARG A 90 -3.45 5.47 -2.63
C ARG A 90 -4.70 4.80 -3.19
N THR A 91 -4.54 3.92 -4.18
CA THR A 91 -5.68 3.20 -4.77
C THR A 91 -6.32 2.21 -3.79
N ALA A 92 -5.52 1.49 -3.01
CA ALA A 92 -6.02 0.62 -1.94
C ALA A 92 -6.78 1.42 -0.87
N GLN A 93 -6.24 2.57 -0.43
CA GLN A 93 -6.91 3.47 0.52
C GLN A 93 -8.23 4.01 -0.04
N GLN A 94 -8.26 4.48 -1.29
CA GLN A 94 -9.48 4.96 -1.93
C GLN A 94 -10.55 3.86 -2.05
N ASN A 95 -10.15 2.63 -2.38
CA ASN A 95 -11.08 1.50 -2.45
C ASN A 95 -11.63 1.13 -1.06
N ALA A 96 -10.78 1.11 -0.03
CA ALA A 96 -11.20 0.89 1.35
C ALA A 96 -12.17 1.97 1.84
N GLU A 97 -11.89 3.24 1.53
CA GLU A 97 -12.76 4.35 1.89
C GLU A 97 -14.12 4.27 1.17
N ARG A 98 -14.12 3.94 -0.13
CA ARG A 98 -15.37 3.71 -0.89
C ARG A 98 -16.18 2.55 -0.31
N ALA A 99 -15.53 1.45 0.08
CA ALA A 99 -16.20 0.32 0.72
C ALA A 99 -16.82 0.70 2.07
N LEU A 100 -16.09 1.43 2.90
CA LEU A 100 -16.60 1.95 4.19
C LEU A 100 -17.80 2.89 3.98
N ARG A 101 -17.72 3.81 3.01
CA ARG A 101 -18.85 4.70 2.69
C ARG A 101 -20.09 3.93 2.24
N ARG A 102 -19.93 2.89 1.40
CA ARG A 102 -21.05 2.01 0.99
C ARG A 102 -21.66 1.28 2.18
N LYS A 103 -20.83 0.70 3.06
CA LYS A 103 -21.31 0.04 4.28
C LYS A 103 -22.05 1.00 5.19
N LYS A 104 -21.51 2.21 5.40
CA LYS A 104 -22.16 3.25 6.21
C LYS A 104 -23.54 3.64 5.64
N ALA A 105 -23.61 3.92 4.34
CA ALA A 105 -24.87 4.26 3.66
C ALA A 105 -25.90 3.13 3.74
N ALA A 106 -25.47 1.87 3.61
CA ALA A 106 -26.35 0.71 3.76
C ALA A 106 -26.89 0.59 5.19
N VAL A 107 -26.06 0.82 6.22
CA VAL A 107 -26.50 0.83 7.63
C VAL A 107 -27.48 1.97 7.88
N GLU A 108 -27.18 3.19 7.42
CA GLU A 108 -28.08 4.35 7.57
C GLU A 108 -29.44 4.09 6.89
N THR A 109 -29.44 3.51 5.69
CA THR A 109 -30.68 3.13 4.98
C THR A 109 -31.45 2.05 5.72
N ALA A 110 -30.77 1.04 6.26
CA ALA A 110 -31.41 -0.02 7.04
C ALA A 110 -32.02 0.51 8.35
N LEU A 111 -31.33 1.43 9.03
CA LEU A 111 -31.83 2.09 10.24
C LEU A 111 -33.05 2.97 9.92
N ALA A 112 -32.98 3.80 8.88
CA ALA A 112 -34.11 4.63 8.45
C ALA A 112 -35.35 3.81 8.08
N ASN A 113 -35.16 2.70 7.36
CA ASN A 113 -36.25 1.78 7.03
C ASN A 113 -36.86 1.15 8.30
N ARG A 114 -36.03 0.76 9.27
CA ARG A 114 -36.50 0.21 10.55
C ARG A 114 -37.28 1.23 11.37
N GLU A 115 -36.86 2.49 11.39
CA GLU A 115 -37.61 3.58 12.04
C GLU A 115 -38.97 3.81 11.36
N LEU A 116 -39.02 3.81 10.03
CA LEU A 116 -40.27 3.93 9.28
C LEU A 116 -41.22 2.78 9.63
N THR A 117 -40.72 1.55 9.60
CA THR A 117 -41.51 0.36 9.97
C THR A 117 -42.00 0.42 11.43
N ALA A 118 -41.18 0.93 12.36
CA ALA A 118 -41.60 1.09 13.75
C ALA A 118 -42.75 2.11 13.90
N LYS A 119 -42.68 3.24 13.20
CA LYS A 119 -43.76 4.25 13.20
C LYS A 119 -45.06 3.70 12.60
N GLU A 120 -44.98 3.02 11.46
CA GLU A 120 -46.14 2.36 10.84
C GLU A 120 -46.76 1.32 11.78
N TRP A 121 -45.93 0.58 12.50
CA TRP A 121 -46.35 -0.39 13.50
C TRP A 121 -47.08 0.25 14.68
N GLU A 122 -46.54 1.34 15.24
CA GLU A 122 -47.18 2.12 16.31
C GLU A 122 -48.55 2.68 15.90
N VAL A 123 -48.65 3.26 14.70
CA VAL A 123 -49.91 3.81 14.15
C VAL A 123 -50.96 2.72 13.99
N THR A 124 -50.56 1.55 13.49
CA THR A 124 -51.47 0.41 13.31
C THR A 124 -51.98 -0.10 14.66
N LEU A 125 -51.09 -0.21 15.66
CA LEU A 125 -51.46 -0.60 17.02
C LEU A 125 -52.40 0.41 17.70
N ALA A 126 -52.16 1.71 17.50
CA ALA A 126 -53.04 2.77 18.00
C ALA A 126 -54.46 2.70 17.37
N THR A 127 -54.54 2.29 16.11
CA THR A 127 -55.82 2.10 15.41
C THR A 127 -56.62 0.94 16.01
N PHE A 128 -55.97 -0.21 16.30
CA PHE A 128 -56.61 -1.33 17.00
C PHE A 128 -57.15 -0.90 18.37
N LYS A 129 -56.34 -0.20 19.18
CA LYS A 129 -56.76 0.32 20.49
C LYS A 129 -57.97 1.25 20.40
N THR A 130 -57.96 2.17 19.44
CA THR A 130 -59.04 3.14 19.23
C THR A 130 -60.35 2.44 18.89
N ARG A 131 -60.33 1.54 17.91
CA ARG A 131 -61.52 0.78 17.49
C ARG A 131 -62.05 -0.11 18.61
N ARG A 132 -61.17 -0.69 19.44
CA ARG A 132 -61.57 -1.49 20.61
C ARG A 132 -62.31 -0.63 21.64
N ALA A 133 -61.82 0.58 21.89
CA ALA A 133 -62.46 1.52 22.80
C ALA A 133 -63.84 1.98 22.29
N GLU A 134 -64.01 2.17 20.98
CA GLU A 134 -65.30 2.52 20.36
C GLU A 134 -66.32 1.39 20.50
N ILE A 135 -65.93 0.14 20.17
CA ILE A 135 -66.82 -1.02 20.29
C ILE A 135 -67.22 -1.24 21.76
N ALA A 136 -66.29 -1.08 22.71
CA ALA A 136 -66.59 -1.19 24.14
C ALA A 136 -67.63 -0.17 24.61
N LYS A 137 -67.55 1.08 24.13
CA LYS A 137 -68.57 2.12 24.44
C LYS A 137 -69.94 1.76 23.87
N LEU A 138 -70.00 1.23 22.64
CA LEU A 138 -71.26 0.82 22.01
C LEU A 138 -71.90 -0.39 22.72
N LEU A 139 -71.08 -1.35 23.15
CA LEU A 139 -71.53 -2.50 23.93
C LEU A 139 -72.16 -2.08 25.26
N ASP A 140 -71.50 -1.19 26.01
CA ASP A 140 -72.03 -0.66 27.27
C ASP A 140 -73.35 0.10 27.04
N LYS A 141 -73.40 0.96 26.02
CA LYS A 141 -74.63 1.68 25.64
C LYS A 141 -75.79 0.75 25.30
N ASN A 142 -75.55 -0.32 24.54
CA ASN A 142 -76.59 -1.29 24.19
C ASN A 142 -77.05 -2.10 25.41
N LYS A 143 -76.14 -2.52 26.29
CA LYS A 143 -76.46 -3.22 27.55
C LYS A 143 -77.29 -2.33 28.49
N GLN A 144 -76.94 -1.05 28.61
CA GLN A 144 -77.71 -0.05 29.35
C GLN A 144 -79.09 0.18 28.73
N GLN A 145 -79.20 0.23 27.39
CA GLN A 145 -80.46 0.42 26.69
C GLN A 145 -81.44 -0.74 26.94
N ILE A 146 -80.97 -1.99 26.92
CA ILE A 146 -81.79 -3.18 27.26
C ILE A 146 -82.35 -3.05 28.69
N THR A 147 -81.47 -2.69 29.64
CA THR A 147 -81.85 -2.49 31.05
C THR A 147 -82.90 -1.39 31.19
N LEU A 148 -82.73 -0.27 30.48
CA LEU A 148 -83.66 0.85 30.48
C LEU A 148 -85.03 0.47 29.87
N ASN A 149 -85.02 -0.26 28.74
CA ASN A 149 -86.25 -0.73 28.09
C ASN A 149 -87.07 -1.62 29.04
N ASN A 150 -86.41 -2.57 29.71
CA ASN A 150 -87.06 -3.47 30.66
C ASN A 150 -87.60 -2.71 31.89
N ARG A 151 -86.83 -1.75 32.41
CA ARG A 151 -87.27 -0.92 33.55
C ARG A 151 -88.49 -0.07 33.19
N LYS A 152 -88.46 0.63 32.05
CA LYS A 152 -89.60 1.44 31.57
C LYS A 152 -90.86 0.59 31.39
N LEU A 153 -90.71 -0.61 30.83
CA LEU A 153 -91.83 -1.55 30.68
C LEU A 153 -92.40 -1.96 32.04
N ALA A 154 -91.55 -2.34 33.00
CA ALA A 154 -91.97 -2.70 34.35
C ALA A 154 -92.69 -1.53 35.06
N ASP A 155 -92.17 -0.30 34.92
CA ASP A 155 -92.77 0.90 35.52
C ASP A 155 -94.16 1.20 34.93
N ILE A 156 -94.34 1.04 33.60
CA ILE A 156 -95.64 1.20 32.94
C ILE A 156 -96.62 0.13 33.39
N ILE A 157 -96.19 -1.14 33.42
CA ILE A 157 -97.03 -2.25 33.88
C ILE A 157 -97.48 -1.99 35.32
N LYS A 158 -96.55 -1.67 36.22
CA LYS A 158 -96.84 -1.35 37.62
C LYS A 158 -97.86 -0.21 37.75
N ARG A 159 -97.64 0.90 37.02
CA ARG A 159 -98.54 2.05 37.04
C ARG A 159 -99.94 1.70 36.55
N ASP A 160 -100.05 1.04 35.41
CA ASP A 160 -101.33 0.62 34.84
C ASP A 160 -102.07 -0.34 35.79
N THR A 161 -101.36 -1.29 36.43
CA THR A 161 -101.93 -2.23 37.41
C THR A 161 -102.42 -1.50 38.67
N GLU A 162 -101.65 -0.56 39.21
CA GLU A 162 -102.05 0.26 40.35
C GLU A 162 -103.25 1.16 40.03
N ASP A 163 -103.29 1.74 38.82
CA ASP A 163 -104.42 2.54 38.36
C ASP A 163 -105.71 1.72 38.27
N ILE A 164 -105.64 0.49 37.76
CA ILE A 164 -106.79 -0.43 37.76
C ILE A 164 -107.17 -0.79 39.19
N ALA A 165 -106.23 -1.14 40.06
CA ALA A 165 -106.53 -1.46 41.46
C ALA A 165 -107.25 -0.30 42.18
N ARG A 166 -106.76 0.94 42.00
CA ARG A 166 -107.42 2.15 42.53
C ARG A 166 -108.83 2.32 41.97
N ARG A 167 -109.05 2.10 40.68
CA ARG A 167 -110.38 2.17 40.04
C ARG A 167 -111.32 1.10 40.60
N GLU A 168 -110.83 -0.13 40.79
CA GLU A 168 -111.59 -1.21 41.41
C GLU A 168 -112.00 -0.89 42.84
N ASP A 169 -111.08 -0.37 43.66
CA ASP A 169 -111.35 0.01 45.04
C ASP A 169 -112.35 1.18 45.13
N ALA A 170 -112.19 2.18 44.27
CA ALA A 170 -113.14 3.30 44.16
C ALA A 170 -114.54 2.81 43.76
N MET A 171 -114.62 1.88 42.79
CA MET A 171 -115.90 1.31 42.35
C MET A 171 -116.53 0.38 43.38
N ARG A 172 -115.73 -0.44 44.10
CA ARG A 172 -116.21 -1.23 45.24
C ARG A 172 -116.76 -0.32 46.34
N SER A 173 -116.09 0.80 46.60
CA SER A 173 -116.55 1.80 47.58
C SER A 173 -117.85 2.48 47.13
N ALA A 174 -117.96 2.87 45.85
CA ALA A 174 -119.18 3.44 45.29
C ALA A 174 -120.36 2.44 45.27
N ALA A 175 -120.10 1.18 44.94
CA ALA A 175 -121.11 0.11 44.98
C ALA A 175 -121.62 -0.14 46.41
N ARG A 176 -120.72 -0.14 47.40
CA ARG A 176 -121.09 -0.19 48.82
C ARG A 176 -122.00 0.98 49.19
N ALA A 177 -121.65 2.22 48.83
CA ALA A 177 -122.47 3.42 49.10
C ALA A 177 -123.84 3.40 48.38
N SER A 178 -123.92 2.84 47.17
CA SER A 178 -125.18 2.68 46.43
C SER A 178 -126.12 1.67 47.08
N MET A 179 -125.59 0.59 47.68
CA MET A 179 -126.40 -0.38 48.42
C MET A 179 -126.97 0.22 49.72
N THR A 180 -126.23 1.10 50.39
CA THR A 180 -126.71 1.83 51.57
C THR A 180 -127.81 2.85 51.26
N SER A 181 -127.93 3.31 50.01
CA SER A 181 -128.91 4.33 49.56
C SER A 181 -130.11 3.76 48.79
N GLY A 182 -130.28 2.42 48.73
CA GLY A 182 -131.46 1.77 48.17
C GLY A 182 -131.61 1.82 46.63
N ARG A 183 -130.61 2.30 45.89
CA ARG A 183 -130.64 2.38 44.42
C ARG A 183 -129.95 1.15 43.81
N ALA A 184 -130.73 0.22 43.24
CA ALA A 184 -130.21 -0.99 42.61
C ALA A 184 -129.62 -0.68 41.22
N GLY A 185 -128.29 -0.61 41.11
CA GLY A 185 -127.61 -0.34 39.84
C GLY A 185 -126.13 -0.72 39.83
N GLY A 186 -125.79 -2.00 40.03
CA GLY A 186 -124.40 -2.49 40.12
C GLY A 186 -123.87 -3.33 38.94
N ARG A 187 -124.69 -3.64 37.92
CA ARG A 187 -124.26 -4.54 36.82
C ARG A 187 -123.39 -3.84 35.77
N GLY A 188 -123.71 -2.61 35.36
CA GLY A 188 -122.96 -1.90 34.30
C GLY A 188 -121.52 -1.52 34.67
N THR A 189 -121.23 -1.34 35.96
CA THR A 189 -119.90 -0.91 36.44
C THR A 189 -118.89 -2.06 36.55
N SER A 190 -119.34 -3.28 36.81
CA SER A 190 -118.46 -4.47 36.86
C SER A 190 -117.95 -4.88 35.48
N TYR A 191 -118.78 -4.77 34.44
CA TYR A 191 -118.36 -5.04 33.06
C TYR A 191 -117.30 -4.06 32.56
N ALA A 192 -117.41 -2.77 32.93
CA ALA A 192 -116.42 -1.76 32.55
C ALA A 192 -115.02 -2.01 33.16
N ILE A 193 -114.94 -2.60 34.35
CA ILE A 193 -113.67 -3.00 34.98
C ILE A 193 -113.05 -4.19 34.25
N ILE A 194 -113.86 -5.19 33.93
CA ILE A 194 -113.40 -6.41 33.23
C ILE A 194 -112.87 -6.01 31.85
N GLU A 195 -113.60 -5.19 31.11
CA GLU A 195 -113.18 -4.66 29.81
C GLU A 195 -111.90 -3.82 29.91
N ALA A 196 -111.78 -2.97 30.94
CA ALA A 196 -110.57 -2.19 31.19
C ALA A 196 -109.34 -3.06 31.56
N LYS A 197 -109.55 -4.15 32.32
CA LYS A 197 -108.52 -5.14 32.66
C LYS A 197 -108.06 -5.90 31.43
N GLU A 198 -108.99 -6.41 30.62
CA GLU A 198 -108.70 -7.11 29.38
C GLU A 198 -107.96 -6.21 28.38
N ALA A 199 -108.36 -4.93 28.27
CA ALA A 199 -107.69 -3.94 27.45
C ALA A 199 -106.26 -3.64 27.95
N MET A 200 -106.06 -3.51 29.26
CA MET A 200 -104.75 -3.34 29.88
C MET A 200 -103.86 -4.55 29.64
N GLU A 201 -104.34 -5.76 29.88
CA GLU A 201 -103.58 -7.00 29.64
C GLU A 201 -103.21 -7.16 28.16
N LYS A 202 -104.10 -6.78 27.24
CA LYS A 202 -103.80 -6.73 25.80
C LYS A 202 -102.70 -5.70 25.49
N LYS A 203 -102.77 -4.50 26.08
CA LYS A 203 -101.74 -3.46 25.98
C LYS A 203 -100.38 -3.95 26.52
N HIS A 204 -100.36 -4.57 27.71
CA HIS A 204 -99.16 -5.13 28.34
C HIS A 204 -98.54 -6.23 27.48
N ARG A 205 -99.35 -7.16 26.94
CA ARG A 205 -98.88 -8.18 26.00
C ARG A 205 -98.24 -7.58 24.74
N ASN A 206 -98.84 -6.53 24.18
CA ASN A 206 -98.29 -5.85 23.01
C ASN A 206 -96.98 -5.10 23.32
N MET A 207 -96.91 -4.39 24.46
CA MET A 207 -95.69 -3.72 24.91
C MET A 207 -94.57 -4.70 25.21
N ASN A 208 -94.87 -5.82 25.87
CA ASN A 208 -93.91 -6.91 26.11
C ASN A 208 -93.34 -7.45 24.80
N LYS A 209 -94.19 -7.70 23.79
CA LYS A 209 -93.74 -8.14 22.46
C LYS A 209 -92.85 -7.10 21.78
N ALA A 210 -93.20 -5.82 21.86
CA ALA A 210 -92.43 -4.73 21.25
C ALA A 210 -91.05 -4.57 21.91
N VAL A 211 -90.99 -4.57 23.25
CA VAL A 211 -89.73 -4.48 24.01
C VAL A 211 -88.87 -5.72 23.80
N ALA A 212 -89.47 -6.92 23.78
CA ALA A 212 -88.75 -8.15 23.46
C ALA A 212 -88.12 -8.10 22.07
N LEU A 213 -88.83 -7.56 21.08
CA LEU A 213 -88.30 -7.38 19.72
C LEU A 213 -87.14 -6.37 19.69
N GLN A 214 -87.26 -5.24 20.38
CA GLN A 214 -86.19 -4.24 20.48
C GLN A 214 -84.95 -4.81 21.19
N ASN A 215 -85.14 -5.51 22.31
CA ASN A 215 -84.04 -6.12 23.04
C ASN A 215 -83.37 -7.25 22.26
N ARG A 216 -84.14 -8.02 21.46
CA ARG A 216 -83.58 -9.02 20.56
C ARG A 216 -82.64 -8.39 19.53
N LYS A 217 -83.05 -7.28 18.90
CA LYS A 217 -82.18 -6.54 17.96
C LYS A 217 -80.92 -6.00 18.64
N LEU A 218 -81.03 -5.51 19.87
CA LEU A 218 -79.89 -5.05 20.66
C LEU A 218 -78.95 -6.21 21.04
N MET A 219 -79.49 -7.38 21.40
CA MET A 219 -78.69 -8.57 21.67
C MET A 219 -77.98 -9.09 20.42
N GLU A 220 -78.65 -9.14 19.27
CA GLU A 220 -78.02 -9.51 17.99
C GLU A 220 -76.87 -8.54 17.63
N SER A 221 -77.04 -7.24 17.91
CA SER A 221 -75.98 -6.24 17.76
C SER A 221 -74.83 -6.43 18.76
N ILE A 222 -75.11 -6.78 20.02
CA ILE A 222 -74.10 -7.12 21.03
C ILE A 222 -73.29 -8.35 20.60
N ASP A 223 -73.95 -9.43 20.20
CA ASP A 223 -73.28 -10.67 19.74
C ASP A 223 -72.36 -10.39 18.53
N THR A 224 -72.80 -9.52 17.62
CA THR A 224 -72.00 -9.13 16.45
C THR A 224 -70.76 -8.34 16.86
N MET A 225 -70.91 -7.36 17.75
CA MET A 225 -69.80 -6.56 18.27
C MET A 225 -68.82 -7.38 19.12
N GLU A 226 -69.30 -8.34 19.92
CA GLU A 226 -68.44 -9.24 20.71
C GLU A 226 -67.63 -10.17 19.79
N LYS A 227 -68.21 -10.64 18.68
CA LYS A 227 -67.45 -11.37 17.64
C LYS A 227 -66.41 -10.49 16.95
N GLU A 228 -66.71 -9.23 16.67
CA GLU A 228 -65.76 -8.28 16.08
C GLU A 228 -64.55 -8.06 17.00
N LEU A 229 -64.76 -7.91 18.31
CA LEU A 229 -63.67 -7.81 19.29
C LEU A 229 -62.75 -9.03 19.27
N VAL A 230 -63.31 -10.24 19.28
CA VAL A 230 -62.52 -11.48 19.23
C VAL A 230 -61.71 -11.59 17.93
N GLN A 231 -62.28 -11.16 16.79
CA GLN A 231 -61.54 -11.13 15.53
C GLN A 231 -60.44 -10.08 15.52
N MET A 232 -60.69 -8.91 16.13
CA MET A 232 -59.68 -7.87 16.30
C MET A 232 -58.52 -8.34 17.17
N ASP A 233 -58.79 -8.96 18.33
CA ASP A 233 -57.72 -9.46 19.22
C ASP A 233 -56.85 -10.50 18.49
N ARG A 234 -57.46 -11.39 17.69
CA ARG A 234 -56.72 -12.35 16.85
C ARG A 234 -55.93 -11.66 15.72
N ALA A 235 -56.46 -10.60 15.14
CA ALA A 235 -55.79 -9.84 14.09
C ALA A 235 -54.59 -9.06 14.67
N GLU A 236 -54.74 -8.47 15.85
CA GLU A 236 -53.68 -7.81 16.60
C GLU A 236 -52.59 -8.82 16.99
N GLU A 237 -52.94 -10.00 17.51
CA GLU A 237 -51.97 -11.04 17.85
C GLU A 237 -51.16 -11.51 16.64
N LYS A 238 -51.83 -11.75 15.49
CA LYS A 238 -51.14 -12.07 14.23
C LYS A 238 -50.22 -10.93 13.77
N PHE A 239 -50.67 -9.68 13.90
CA PHE A 239 -49.89 -8.50 13.57
C PHE A 239 -48.62 -8.38 14.45
N MET A 240 -48.75 -8.63 15.75
CA MET A 240 -47.64 -8.64 16.71
C MET A 240 -46.60 -9.72 16.39
N GLN A 241 -47.04 -10.92 15.97
CA GLN A 241 -46.15 -12.04 15.64
C GLN A 241 -45.38 -11.85 14.32
N LEU A 242 -46.06 -11.35 13.28
CA LEU A 242 -45.48 -11.27 11.92
C LEU A 242 -44.63 -10.02 11.68
N ASN A 243 -44.95 -8.91 12.35
CA ASN A 243 -44.44 -7.58 11.98
C ASN A 243 -43.61 -6.89 13.07
N SER A 244 -43.11 -7.63 14.07
CA SER A 244 -42.25 -7.05 15.10
C SER A 244 -40.96 -6.47 14.48
N PRO A 245 -40.70 -5.14 14.62
CA PRO A 245 -39.50 -4.49 14.08
C PRO A 245 -38.18 -5.03 14.67
N HIS A 246 -38.27 -5.79 15.76
CA HIS A 246 -37.13 -6.36 16.48
C HIS A 246 -36.70 -7.75 15.98
N ASN A 247 -37.49 -8.41 15.13
CA ASN A 247 -37.25 -9.80 14.71
C ASN A 247 -36.60 -9.97 13.33
N LYS A 248 -36.39 -8.89 12.57
CA LYS A 248 -35.63 -8.97 11.31
C LYS A 248 -34.16 -8.66 11.58
N PRO A 249 -33.25 -9.66 11.50
CA PRO A 249 -31.83 -9.38 11.55
C PRO A 249 -31.46 -8.47 10.36
N VAL A 250 -30.61 -7.49 10.62
CA VAL A 250 -29.98 -6.69 9.57
C VAL A 250 -29.08 -7.64 8.80
N ALA A 251 -29.61 -8.20 7.71
CA ALA A 251 -28.91 -9.21 6.92
C ALA A 251 -27.60 -8.62 6.36
N HIS A 252 -26.50 -9.17 6.88
CA HIS A 252 -25.21 -9.42 6.24
C HIS A 252 -24.64 -8.32 5.33
N LEU A 253 -23.82 -7.45 5.93
CA LEU A 253 -22.81 -6.60 5.25
C LEU A 253 -21.46 -7.30 5.05
N GLU A 254 -21.45 -8.61 5.24
CA GLU A 254 -20.42 -9.53 4.81
C GLU A 254 -21.00 -10.11 3.51
N HIS A 255 -20.55 -9.78 2.32
CA HIS A 255 -19.22 -10.10 1.83
C HIS A 255 -18.81 -9.05 0.79
N SER A 256 -17.61 -8.50 0.95
CA SER A 256 -16.89 -7.90 -0.19
C SER A 256 -15.42 -8.28 -0.05
N GLU A 257 -15.15 -9.57 -0.23
CA GLU A 257 -13.82 -10.02 -0.66
C GLU A 257 -13.63 -9.51 -2.10
N GLU A 258 -13.36 -8.23 -2.28
CA GLU A 258 -13.14 -7.75 -3.64
C GLU A 258 -12.14 -6.61 -3.70
N PHE A 259 -11.11 -6.87 -4.52
CA PHE A 259 -10.20 -5.93 -5.14
C PHE A 259 -9.03 -5.40 -4.30
N VAL A 260 -8.20 -6.32 -3.82
CA VAL A 260 -6.75 -6.09 -3.93
C VAL A 260 -6.31 -6.69 -5.27
N ALA A 261 -6.47 -5.92 -6.35
CA ALA A 261 -5.73 -6.23 -7.57
C ALA A 261 -4.24 -6.10 -7.22
N LYS A 262 -3.59 -7.24 -6.99
CA LYS A 262 -2.13 -7.34 -6.94
C LYS A 262 -1.64 -7.06 -8.36
N VAL A 263 -1.43 -5.78 -8.65
CA VAL A 263 -0.80 -5.34 -9.88
C VAL A 263 0.67 -5.75 -9.79
N PRO A 264 1.19 -6.63 -10.67
CA PRO A 264 2.52 -7.25 -10.55
C PRO A 264 3.69 -6.28 -10.89
N VAL A 265 3.46 -4.97 -10.88
CA VAL A 265 4.44 -3.98 -11.35
C VAL A 265 5.62 -3.84 -10.38
N GLY A 266 5.41 -4.08 -9.08
CA GLY A 266 6.49 -4.11 -8.08
C GLY A 266 7.52 -5.22 -8.32
N GLU A 267 7.09 -6.40 -8.77
CA GLU A 267 7.98 -7.52 -9.06
C GLU A 267 8.87 -7.24 -10.27
N LYS A 268 8.33 -6.62 -11.31
CA LYS A 268 9.09 -6.28 -12.52
C LYS A 268 10.18 -5.24 -12.24
N ALA A 269 9.86 -4.15 -11.55
CA ALA A 269 10.84 -3.12 -11.21
C ALA A 269 11.93 -3.63 -10.25
N HIS A 270 11.59 -4.54 -9.32
CA HIS A 270 12.58 -5.23 -8.49
C HIS A 270 13.47 -6.17 -9.31
N GLN A 271 12.90 -6.91 -10.27
CA GLN A 271 13.65 -7.78 -11.16
C GLN A 271 14.60 -6.99 -12.07
N ASP A 272 14.15 -5.84 -12.59
CA ASP A 272 14.95 -4.94 -13.41
C ASP A 272 16.12 -4.32 -12.61
N LEU A 273 15.91 -3.96 -11.33
CA LEU A 273 16.97 -3.51 -10.42
C LEU A 273 18.03 -4.59 -10.17
N LEU A 274 17.60 -5.84 -9.92
CA LEU A 274 18.52 -6.97 -9.73
C LEU A 274 19.35 -7.23 -10.99
N LYS A 275 18.71 -7.23 -12.15
CA LYS A 275 19.38 -7.42 -13.44
C LYS A 275 20.40 -6.31 -13.71
N LEU A 276 20.02 -5.05 -13.47
CA LEU A 276 20.92 -3.90 -13.61
C LEU A 276 22.17 -4.03 -12.72
N HIS A 277 22.00 -4.53 -11.48
CA HIS A 277 23.13 -4.72 -10.56
C HIS A 277 24.10 -5.80 -11.03
N GLU A 278 23.59 -6.94 -11.50
CA GLU A 278 24.44 -8.02 -12.03
C GLU A 278 25.15 -7.62 -13.33
N GLU A 279 24.47 -6.89 -14.23
CA GLU A 279 25.07 -6.35 -15.45
C GLU A 279 26.21 -5.36 -15.13
N HIS A 280 25.97 -4.42 -14.20
CA HIS A 280 26.98 -3.47 -13.76
C HIS A 280 28.19 -4.16 -13.12
N LYS A 281 27.95 -5.14 -12.23
CA LYS A 281 29.02 -5.93 -11.59
C LYS A 281 29.89 -6.65 -12.61
N LEU A 282 29.30 -7.23 -13.65
CA LEU A 282 30.03 -7.89 -14.73
C LEU A 282 30.83 -6.88 -15.58
N SER A 283 30.24 -5.72 -15.87
CA SER A 283 30.88 -4.64 -16.65
C SER A 283 32.10 -4.08 -15.91
N VAL A 284 31.94 -3.69 -14.64
CA VAL A 284 33.02 -3.20 -13.78
C VAL A 284 34.15 -4.23 -13.66
N LYS A 285 33.83 -5.50 -13.46
CA LYS A 285 34.85 -6.56 -13.37
C LYS A 285 35.67 -6.69 -14.67
N LYS A 286 35.03 -6.57 -15.83
CA LYS A 286 35.73 -6.59 -17.13
C LYS A 286 36.65 -5.38 -17.30
N LEU A 287 36.18 -4.19 -16.94
CA LEU A 287 36.98 -2.97 -16.99
C LEU A 287 38.16 -3.02 -16.03
N GLN A 288 37.96 -3.48 -14.80
CA GLN A 288 39.03 -3.67 -13.81
C GLN A 288 40.09 -4.66 -14.29
N ASN A 289 39.68 -5.80 -14.86
CA ASN A 289 40.63 -6.75 -15.45
C ASN A 289 41.43 -6.10 -16.58
N THR A 290 40.78 -5.33 -17.45
CA THR A 290 41.46 -4.62 -18.56
C THR A 290 42.46 -3.59 -18.05
N ILE A 291 42.11 -2.84 -17.00
CA ILE A 291 43.00 -1.87 -16.34
C ILE A 291 44.21 -2.58 -15.75
N ASN A 292 44.01 -3.70 -15.05
CA ASN A 292 45.10 -4.50 -14.48
C ASN A 292 46.05 -5.03 -15.57
N ASP A 293 45.51 -5.60 -16.65
CA ASP A 293 46.33 -6.10 -17.77
C ASP A 293 47.17 -4.98 -18.41
N LEU A 294 46.59 -3.78 -18.56
CA LEU A 294 47.30 -2.61 -19.09
C LEU A 294 48.38 -2.10 -18.14
N LEU A 295 48.11 -2.09 -16.83
CA LEU A 295 49.08 -1.71 -15.80
C LEU A 295 50.25 -2.70 -15.76
N ASP A 296 49.98 -4.00 -15.83
CA ASP A 296 51.01 -5.04 -15.86
C ASP A 296 51.89 -4.91 -17.11
N ALA A 297 51.28 -4.67 -18.28
CA ALA A 297 52.01 -4.42 -19.52
C ALA A 297 52.90 -3.17 -19.43
N LYS A 298 52.39 -2.09 -18.82
CA LYS A 298 53.16 -0.85 -18.60
C LYS A 298 54.35 -1.11 -17.67
N ASN A 299 54.09 -1.66 -16.49
CA ASN A 299 55.11 -1.93 -15.47
C ASN A 299 56.22 -2.86 -16.01
N SER A 300 55.84 -3.86 -16.81
CA SER A 300 56.79 -4.76 -17.47
C SER A 300 57.71 -4.03 -18.46
N LEU A 301 57.16 -3.12 -19.27
CA LEU A 301 57.96 -2.31 -20.20
C LEU A 301 58.87 -1.31 -19.47
N GLU A 302 58.38 -0.66 -18.42
CA GLU A 302 59.18 0.25 -17.59
C GLU A 302 60.33 -0.49 -16.88
N THR A 303 60.06 -1.67 -16.34
CA THR A 303 61.09 -2.51 -15.70
C THR A 303 62.17 -2.92 -16.70
N ARG A 304 61.78 -3.40 -17.89
CA ARG A 304 62.72 -3.76 -18.96
C ARG A 304 63.56 -2.57 -19.41
N LEU A 305 62.95 -1.39 -19.57
CA LEU A 305 63.66 -0.16 -19.93
C LEU A 305 64.67 0.25 -18.84
N SER A 306 64.28 0.13 -17.57
CA SER A 306 65.15 0.40 -16.42
C SER A 306 66.33 -0.58 -16.34
N ASP A 307 66.07 -1.88 -16.52
CA ASP A 307 67.12 -2.91 -16.51
C ASP A 307 68.12 -2.68 -17.64
N VAL A 308 67.66 -2.41 -18.86
CA VAL A 308 68.55 -2.09 -19.99
C VAL A 308 69.36 -0.83 -19.73
N ARG A 309 68.76 0.23 -19.17
CA ARG A 309 69.49 1.45 -18.78
C ARG A 309 70.60 1.14 -17.76
N ARG A 310 70.29 0.32 -16.75
CA ARG A 310 71.27 -0.10 -15.73
C ARG A 310 72.42 -0.90 -16.35
N ASP A 311 72.11 -1.86 -17.21
CA ASP A 311 73.12 -2.71 -17.85
C ASP A 311 74.04 -1.91 -18.79
N ILE A 312 73.48 -1.00 -19.59
CA ILE A 312 74.25 -0.09 -20.45
C ILE A 312 75.16 0.81 -19.61
N ASN A 313 74.66 1.36 -18.49
CA ASN A 313 75.48 2.18 -17.59
C ASN A 313 76.64 1.37 -16.99
N LYS A 314 76.39 0.11 -16.60
CA LYS A 314 77.44 -0.78 -16.10
C LYS A 314 78.49 -1.09 -17.17
N GLN A 315 78.07 -1.34 -18.41
CA GLN A 315 78.99 -1.55 -19.54
C GLN A 315 79.84 -0.31 -19.84
N LYS A 316 79.25 0.89 -19.79
CA LYS A 316 80.00 2.15 -19.95
C LYS A 316 81.07 2.32 -18.88
N MET A 317 80.73 2.05 -17.61
CA MET A 317 81.72 2.09 -16.52
C MET A 317 82.87 1.12 -16.75
N ASP A 318 82.58 -0.14 -17.12
CA ASP A 318 83.62 -1.14 -17.40
C ASP A 318 84.50 -0.75 -18.61
N ILE A 319 83.90 -0.18 -19.66
CA ILE A 319 84.65 0.35 -20.82
C ILE A 319 85.54 1.53 -20.41
N GLN A 320 85.06 2.41 -19.54
CA GLN A 320 85.82 3.54 -19.00
C GLN A 320 86.98 3.06 -18.13
N ASP A 321 86.75 2.12 -17.22
CA ASP A 321 87.81 1.56 -16.35
C ASP A 321 88.88 0.84 -17.16
N LYS A 322 88.48 0.01 -18.15
CA LYS A 322 89.40 -0.66 -19.08
C LYS A 322 90.18 0.34 -19.92
N HIS A 323 89.55 1.40 -20.41
CA HIS A 323 90.21 2.45 -21.17
C HIS A 323 91.27 3.16 -20.30
N GLN A 324 90.92 3.55 -19.07
CA GLN A 324 91.86 4.17 -18.12
C GLN A 324 93.03 3.25 -17.78
N GLN A 325 92.78 1.95 -17.60
CA GLN A 325 93.84 0.97 -17.36
C GLN A 325 94.78 0.82 -18.57
N ARG A 326 94.23 0.72 -19.79
CA ARG A 326 95.02 0.65 -21.03
C ARG A 326 95.84 1.91 -21.25
N LEU A 327 95.26 3.09 -20.99
CA LEU A 327 95.95 4.38 -21.12
C LEU A 327 97.13 4.49 -20.14
N ARG A 328 96.94 4.11 -18.87
CA ARG A 328 98.04 4.08 -17.88
C ARG A 328 99.16 3.11 -18.29
N ASN A 329 98.81 1.91 -18.75
CA ASN A 329 99.79 0.92 -19.20
C ASN A 329 100.54 1.39 -20.45
N ALA A 330 99.84 2.02 -21.39
CA ALA A 330 100.41 2.61 -22.60
C ALA A 330 101.38 3.74 -22.28
N GLN A 331 100.99 4.65 -21.40
CA GLN A 331 101.84 5.74 -20.91
C GLN A 331 103.08 5.20 -20.21
N PHE A 332 102.93 4.27 -19.26
CA PHE A 332 104.05 3.67 -18.54
C PHE A 332 105.04 2.97 -19.49
N THR A 333 104.53 2.16 -20.41
CA THR A 333 105.36 1.42 -21.38
C THR A 333 106.04 2.37 -22.37
N GLY A 334 105.31 3.35 -22.89
CA GLY A 334 105.84 4.37 -23.79
C GLY A 334 106.96 5.19 -23.13
N TYR A 335 106.73 5.68 -21.91
CA TYR A 335 107.76 6.41 -21.16
C TYR A 335 108.96 5.54 -20.79
N ALA A 336 108.75 4.26 -20.46
CA ALA A 336 109.84 3.32 -20.22
C ALA A 336 110.71 3.10 -21.47
N ILE A 337 110.09 2.90 -22.65
CA ILE A 337 110.81 2.76 -23.93
C ILE A 337 111.58 4.04 -24.27
N ILE A 338 110.94 5.20 -24.16
CA ILE A 338 111.59 6.50 -24.40
C ILE A 338 112.75 6.72 -23.42
N GLY A 339 112.56 6.40 -22.14
CA GLY A 339 113.60 6.51 -21.11
C GLY A 339 114.80 5.60 -21.38
N ILE A 340 114.57 4.33 -21.76
CA ILE A 340 115.64 3.40 -22.14
C ILE A 340 116.40 3.92 -23.37
N LEU A 341 115.70 4.39 -24.40
CA LEU A 341 116.33 4.97 -25.60
C LEU A 341 117.12 6.26 -25.28
N ALA A 342 116.64 7.09 -24.37
CA ALA A 342 117.35 8.29 -23.90
C ALA A 342 118.63 7.92 -23.12
N ILE A 343 118.59 6.90 -22.28
CA ILE A 343 119.78 6.40 -21.59
C ILE A 343 120.79 5.81 -22.59
N LEU A 344 120.33 5.02 -23.56
CA LEU A 344 121.18 4.44 -24.61
C LEU A 344 121.83 5.50 -25.51
N THR A 345 121.13 6.60 -25.81
CA THR A 345 121.71 7.74 -26.54
C THR A 345 122.76 8.48 -25.71
N LEU A 346 122.53 8.68 -24.41
CA LEU A 346 123.51 9.25 -23.48
C LEU A 346 124.76 8.38 -23.36
N ILE A 347 124.61 7.07 -23.15
CA ILE A 347 125.73 6.12 -23.10
C ILE A 347 126.51 6.14 -24.42
N SER A 348 125.81 6.11 -25.55
CA SER A 348 126.43 6.19 -26.88
C SER A 348 127.21 7.50 -27.04
N PHE A 349 126.67 8.62 -26.56
CA PHE A 349 127.33 9.93 -26.56
C PHE A 349 128.62 9.91 -25.73
N SER A 350 128.56 9.39 -24.50
CA SER A 350 129.71 9.26 -23.60
C SER A 350 130.82 8.38 -24.16
N PHE A 351 130.50 7.29 -24.87
CA PHE A 351 131.50 6.44 -25.52
C PHE A 351 132.14 7.09 -26.75
N THR A 352 131.38 7.79 -27.60
CA THR A 352 131.99 8.43 -28.79
C THR A 352 132.87 9.64 -28.42
N ASN A 353 132.65 10.27 -27.26
CA ASN A 353 133.46 11.40 -26.81
C ASN A 353 134.76 10.97 -26.10
N ARG A 354 134.88 9.69 -25.73
CA ARG A 354 136.06 9.12 -25.04
C ARG A 354 137.06 8.44 -26.00
N TYR A 355 136.64 8.21 -27.24
CA TYR A 355 137.41 7.55 -28.31
C TYR A 355 137.48 8.41 -29.60
N ALA A 356 137.28 9.72 -29.47
CA ALA A 356 137.47 10.69 -30.56
C ALA A 356 138.84 11.36 -30.43
#